data_AF-A0A450TT17-F1
#
_entry.id   AF-A0A450TT17-F1
#
_cell.length_a   1.000
_cell.length_b   1.000
_cell.length_c   1.000
_cell.angle_alpha   90.00
_cell.angle_beta   90.00
_cell.angle_gamma   90.00
#
_symmetry.space_group_name_H-M   'P 1'
#
loop_
_entity.id
_entity.type
_entity.pdbx_description
1 polymer ?
#
loop_
_entity_poly.entity_id
_entity_poly.type
_entity_poly.pdbx_seq_one_letter_code
_entity_poly.pdbx_strand_id
1 'polypeptide(L)' 'MEQASEQDIVITSDGRRIGVLTGFADEDDYLEYRLLNDPGFQGIIDRSREDAREGRVTRLEDLE' A
#
# COMPACT_ATOMS: atom_id res chain seq x y z
N MET A 1 -13.35 16.65 -9.35
CA MET A 1 -12.12 16.58 -8.55
C MET A 1 -12.42 16.00 -7.17
N GLU A 2 -13.46 16.48 -6.47
CA GLU A 2 -13.85 16.02 -5.12
C GLU A 2 -14.24 14.52 -5.02
N GLN A 3 -14.77 13.90 -6.07
CA GLN A 3 -15.20 12.49 -6.02
C GLN A 3 -14.05 11.46 -6.09
N ALA A 4 -12.82 11.88 -6.45
CA ALA A 4 -11.70 10.96 -6.63
C ALA A 4 -10.97 10.64 -5.32
N SER A 5 -11.11 11.49 -4.28
CA SER A 5 -10.46 11.26 -2.99
C SER A 5 -11.11 10.16 -2.16
N GLU A 6 -12.36 9.80 -2.44
CA GLU A 6 -13.11 8.80 -1.66
C GLU A 6 -13.22 7.45 -2.37
N GLN A 7 -13.04 7.41 -3.70
CA GLN A 7 -13.26 6.20 -4.51
C GLN A 7 -12.52 6.26 -5.85
N ASP A 8 -12.01 5.11 -6.30
CA ASP A 8 -11.37 4.95 -7.60
C ASP A 8 -12.34 5.23 -8.75
N ILE A 9 -11.91 6.08 -9.70
CA ILE A 9 -12.66 6.36 -10.93
C ILE A 9 -12.10 5.51 -12.07
N VAL A 10 -12.92 4.62 -12.61
CA VAL A 10 -12.54 3.79 -13.76
C VAL A 10 -12.77 4.57 -15.06
N ILE A 11 -11.70 4.75 -15.85
CA ILE A 11 -11.76 5.42 -17.16
C ILE A 11 -12.01 4.36 -18.24
N THR A 12 -13.07 4.56 -19.04
CA THR A 12 -13.43 3.68 -20.16
C THR A 12 -13.45 4.40 -21.51
N SER A 13 -12.96 3.74 -22.57
CA SER A 13 -13.12 4.15 -23.97
C SER A 13 -13.84 3.03 -24.73
N ASP A 14 -14.89 3.38 -25.47
CA ASP A 14 -15.69 2.41 -26.27
C ASP A 14 -16.15 1.18 -25.48
N GLY A 15 -16.52 1.38 -24.21
CA GLY A 15 -16.94 0.31 -23.29
C GLY A 15 -15.80 -0.53 -22.71
N ARG A 16 -14.54 -0.26 -23.06
CA ARG A 16 -13.35 -0.94 -22.52
C ARG A 16 -12.66 -0.10 -21.45
N ARG A 17 -12.30 -0.72 -20.32
CA ARG A 17 -11.47 -0.11 -19.27
C ARG A 17 -10.06 0.19 -19.80
N ILE A 18 -9.65 1.44 -19.72
CA ILE A 18 -8.34 1.93 -20.19
C ILE A 18 -7.47 2.50 -19.07
N GLY A 19 -8.04 2.82 -17.92
CA GLY A 19 -7.28 3.35 -16.80
C GLY A 19 -8.09 3.48 -15.52
N VAL A 20 -7.40 3.89 -14.47
CA VAL A 20 -7.97 4.22 -13.16
C VAL A 20 -7.38 5.56 -12.73
N LEU A 21 -8.24 6.45 -12.24
CA LEU A 21 -7.83 7.65 -11.52
C LEU A 21 -8.14 7.42 -10.04
N THR A 22 -7.08 7.33 -9.24
CA THR A 22 -7.12 7.25 -7.78
C THR A 22 -6.78 8.63 -7.23
N GLY A 23 -7.65 9.20 -6.41
CA GLY A 23 -7.36 10.40 -5.64
C GLY A 23 -6.94 10.06 -4.22
N PHE A 24 -6.23 10.97 -3.59
CA PHE A 24 -5.76 10.88 -2.21
C PHE A 24 -6.24 12.14 -1.48
N ALA A 25 -6.60 12.04 -0.19
CA ALA A 25 -7.07 13.21 0.55
C ALA A 25 -5.92 14.16 0.87
N ASP A 26 -4.73 13.60 1.12
CA ASP A 26 -3.49 14.33 1.35
C ASP A 26 -2.25 13.59 0.81
N GLU A 27 -1.07 14.12 1.13
CA GLU A 27 0.21 13.55 0.73
C GLU A 27 0.53 12.26 1.49
N ASP A 28 0.13 12.14 2.75
CA ASP A 28 0.41 10.96 3.58
C ASP A 28 -0.35 9.75 3.04
N ASP A 29 -1.62 9.93 2.63
CA ASP A 29 -2.41 8.90 1.96
C ASP A 29 -1.74 8.41 0.67
N TYR A 30 -1.19 9.32 -0.13
CA TYR A 30 -0.47 8.97 -1.36
C TYR A 30 0.83 8.22 -1.07
N LEU A 31 1.58 8.64 -0.05
CA LEU A 31 2.81 7.98 0.36
C LEU A 31 2.53 6.58 0.91
N GLU A 32 1.50 6.41 1.73
CA GLU A 32 1.05 5.11 2.23
C GLU A 32 0.64 4.19 1.08
N TYR A 33 -0.20 4.67 0.15
CA TYR A 33 -0.57 3.90 -1.03
C TYR A 33 0.66 3.44 -1.81
N ARG A 34 1.63 4.32 -2.05
CA ARG A 34 2.86 3.96 -2.76
C ARG A 34 3.68 2.92 -2.02
N LEU A 35 3.81 3.04 -0.71
CA LEU A 35 4.57 2.10 0.11
C LEU A 35 3.92 0.71 0.11
N LEU A 36 2.60 0.65 0.33
CA LEU A 36 1.86 -0.61 0.36
C LEU A 36 1.83 -1.35 -0.99
N ASN A 37 1.96 -0.60 -2.10
CA ASN A 37 2.02 -1.15 -3.45
C ASN A 37 3.44 -1.39 -3.96
N ASP A 38 4.48 -1.09 -3.17
CA ASP A 38 5.87 -1.36 -3.55
C ASP A 38 6.19 -2.87 -3.34
N PRO A 39 6.62 -3.59 -4.39
CA PRO A 39 6.96 -5.01 -4.26
C PRO A 39 8.13 -5.29 -3.29
N GLY A 40 9.04 -4.32 -3.13
CA GLY A 40 10.14 -4.43 -2.18
C GLY A 40 9.64 -4.39 -0.74
N PHE A 41 8.75 -3.45 -0.44
CA PHE A 41 8.08 -3.35 0.85
C PHE A 41 7.26 -4.61 1.18
N GLN A 42 6.51 -5.12 0.20
CA GLN A 42 5.77 -6.38 0.36
C GLN A 42 6.71 -7.55 0.70
N GLY A 43 7.86 -7.65 0.02
CA GLY A 43 8.87 -8.67 0.31
C GLY A 43 9.49 -8.54 1.72
N ILE A 44 9.67 -7.31 2.22
CA ILE A 44 10.12 -7.06 3.60
C ILE A 44 9.09 -7.58 4.60
N ILE A 45 7.81 -7.25 4.39
CA ILE A 45 6.72 -7.69 5.27
C ILE A 45 6.60 -9.22 5.28
N ASP A 46 6.68 -9.87 4.12
CA ASP A 46 6.59 -11.32 4.03
C ASP A 46 7.73 -12.02 4.78
N ARG A 47 8.97 -11.55 4.60
CA ARG A 47 10.12 -12.04 5.36
C ARG A 47 9.96 -11.80 6.86
N SER A 48 9.55 -10.60 7.25
CA SER A 48 9.34 -10.27 8.67
C SER A 48 8.29 -11.18 9.32
N ARG A 49 7.22 -11.53 8.60
CA ARG A 49 6.20 -12.48 9.06
C ARG A 49 6.75 -13.90 9.17
N GLU A 50 7.62 -14.33 8.25
CA GLU A 50 8.31 -15.61 8.33
C GLU A 50 9.24 -15.66 9.55
N ASP A 51 10.10 -14.66 9.71
CA ASP A 51 10.98 -14.49 10.86
C ASP A 51 10.20 -14.56 12.19
N ALA A 52 9.06 -13.87 12.28
CA ALA A 52 8.19 -13.91 13.45
C ALA A 52 7.63 -15.31 13.75
N ARG A 53 7.20 -16.06 12.73
CA ARG A 53 6.70 -17.43 12.91
C ARG A 53 7.82 -18.38 13.37
N GLU A 54 9.05 -18.13 12.94
CA GLU A 54 10.23 -18.93 13.28
C GLU A 54 10.93 -18.44 14.56
N GLY A 55 10.36 -17.45 15.25
CA GLY A 55 10.88 -16.91 16.52
C GLY A 55 12.13 -16.02 16.37
N ARG A 56 12.47 -15.60 15.15
CA ARG A 56 13.55 -14.64 14.86
C ARG A 56 13.08 -13.19 15.05
N VAL A 57 12.58 -12.88 16.22
CA VAL A 57 12.13 -11.54 16.60
C VAL A 57 12.76 -11.10 17.90
N THR A 58 13.05 -9.81 18.01
CA THR A 58 13.47 -9.17 19.25
C THR A 58 12.25 -8.50 19.88
N ARG A 59 12.00 -8.75 21.16
CA ARG A 59 10.92 -8.06 21.86
C ARG A 59 11.32 -6.59 22.06
N LEU A 60 10.34 -5.70 22.07
CA LEU A 60 10.61 -4.27 22.19
C LEU A 60 11.32 -3.92 23.51
N GLU A 61 11.02 -4.64 24.60
CA GLU A 61 11.71 -4.46 25.88
C GLU A 61 13.17 -4.89 25.89
N ASP A 62 13.61 -5.67 24.90
CA ASP A 62 14.99 -6.15 24.77
C ASP A 62 15.84 -5.21 23.87
N LEU A 63 15.27 -4.11 23.37
CA LEU A 63 15.97 -3.06 22.62
C LEU A 63 16.52 -1.98 23.57
N GLU A 64 17.80 -1.62 23.43
CA GLU A 64 18.48 -0.53 24.19
C GLU A 64 18.07 0.89 23.74
#